data_AF-A0A850KLW0-F1
#
_entry.id   AF-A0A850KLW0-F1
#
_cell.length_a   1.000
_cell.length_b   1.000
_cell.length_c   1.000
_cell.angle_alpha   90.00
_cell.angle_beta   90.00
_cell.angle_gamma   90.00
#
_symmetry.space_group_name_H-M   'P 1'
#
loop_
_entity.id
_entity.type
_entity.pdbx_description
1 polymer ?
#
loop_
_entity_poly.entity_id
_entity_poly.type
_entity_poly.pdbx_seq_one_letter_code
_entity_poly.pdbx_strand_id
1 'polypeptide(L)'
;MNISLGRNDFITIAGSLMVAIGAFLPMLKVAGVATLSYADAADPEVYLLVLFALGASAMLFVEKLRKFALVDAIGAWIVLLWPVIKNMGGGSSDDGGLMGKLKGVTDPIQKAASEVTGKIFSNVFDMEVGGMMFVLGMIVMTVGAVMTFMAEKKA
;
A
#
# COMPACT_ATOMS: atom_id res chain seq x y z
N MET A 1 10.54 -29.69 3.17
CA MET A 1 9.34 -28.85 3.34
C MET A 1 8.75 -28.67 1.95
N ASN A 2 7.69 -29.39 1.58
CA ASN A 2 7.07 -29.24 0.26
C ASN A 2 6.13 -28.04 0.32
N ILE A 3 6.60 -26.89 -0.15
CA ILE A 3 5.77 -25.69 -0.25
C ILE A 3 4.91 -25.87 -1.51
N SER A 4 3.65 -26.28 -1.35
CA SER A 4 2.70 -26.37 -2.46
C SER A 4 1.99 -25.03 -2.61
N LEU A 5 2.56 -24.11 -3.39
CA LEU A 5 1.92 -22.85 -3.75
C LEU A 5 0.71 -23.11 -4.68
N GLY A 6 -0.46 -22.67 -4.25
CA GLY A 6 -1.67 -22.73 -5.06
C GLY A 6 -1.74 -21.58 -6.06
N ARG A 7 -2.62 -21.69 -7.07
CA ARG A 7 -2.87 -20.61 -8.05
C ARG A 7 -3.19 -19.26 -7.38
N ASN A 8 -3.90 -19.28 -6.25
CA ASN A 8 -4.28 -18.07 -5.52
C ASN A 8 -3.07 -17.39 -4.88
N ASP A 9 -2.08 -18.18 -4.43
CA ASP A 9 -0.86 -17.65 -3.82
C ASP A 9 0.00 -16.92 -4.86
N PHE A 10 0.07 -17.46 -6.08
CA PHE A 10 0.74 -16.79 -7.20
C PHE A 10 0.12 -15.43 -7.53
N ILE A 11 -1.22 -15.31 -7.43
CA ILE A 11 -1.92 -14.04 -7.65
C ILE A 11 -1.50 -13.01 -6.59
N THR A 12 -1.46 -13.42 -5.32
CA THR A 12 -1.01 -12.53 -4.23
C THR A 12 0.45 -12.11 -4.40
N ILE A 13 1.34 -13.03 -4.77
CA ILE A 13 2.77 -12.77 -5.00
C ILE A 13 2.97 -11.84 -6.22
N ALA A 14 2.24 -12.08 -7.31
CA ALA A 14 2.32 -11.19 -8.47
C ALA A 14 1.85 -9.78 -8.10
N GLY A 15 0.74 -9.67 -7.38
CA GLY A 15 0.20 -8.39 -6.91
C GLY A 15 1.17 -7.65 -5.99
N SER A 16 1.75 -8.34 -5.00
CA SER A 16 2.69 -7.71 -4.06
C SER A 16 3.96 -7.21 -4.74
N LEU A 17 4.51 -7.95 -5.71
CA LEU A 17 5.67 -7.52 -6.49
C LEU A 17 5.33 -6.31 -7.35
N MET A 18 4.14 -6.27 -7.95
CA MET A 18 3.66 -5.09 -8.68
C MET A 18 3.51 -3.87 -7.76
N VAL A 19 3.04 -4.05 -6.52
CA VAL A 19 3.00 -2.97 -5.51
C VAL A 19 4.40 -2.50 -5.18
N ALA A 20 5.30 -3.44 -4.86
CA ALA A 20 6.67 -3.12 -4.45
C ALA A 20 7.42 -2.38 -5.56
N ILE A 21 7.34 -2.85 -6.80
CA ILE A 21 7.99 -2.21 -7.95
C ILE A 21 7.28 -0.89 -8.29
N GLY A 22 5.95 -0.90 -8.33
CA GLY A 22 5.14 0.27 -8.65
C GLY A 22 5.38 1.44 -7.69
N ALA A 23 5.60 1.16 -6.41
CA ALA A 23 5.88 2.15 -5.37
C ALA A 23 7.10 3.04 -5.67
N PHE A 24 8.12 2.48 -6.32
CA PHE A 24 9.37 3.20 -6.69
C PHE A 24 9.36 3.68 -8.15
N LEU A 25 8.36 3.30 -8.94
CA LEU A 25 8.21 3.81 -10.29
C LEU A 25 7.51 5.17 -10.30
N PRO A 26 7.73 5.98 -11.35
CA PRO A 26 7.09 7.27 -11.43
C PRO A 26 5.57 7.09 -11.56
N MET A 27 4.82 7.78 -10.70
CA MET A 27 3.37 7.65 -10.62
C MET A 27 2.64 8.85 -11.17
N LEU A 28 3.13 10.05 -10.87
CA LEU A 28 2.43 11.29 -11.19
C LEU A 28 3.41 12.35 -11.70
N LYS A 29 2.97 13.10 -12.71
CA LYS A 29 3.64 14.33 -13.12
C LYS A 29 3.18 15.46 -12.22
N VAL A 30 4.10 16.02 -11.44
CA VAL A 30 3.86 17.22 -10.62
C VAL A 30 4.47 18.42 -11.35
N ALA A 31 3.65 19.47 -11.53
CA ALA A 31 4.04 20.73 -12.16
C ALA A 31 4.64 20.63 -13.58
N GLY A 32 4.25 19.62 -14.37
CA GLY A 32 4.57 19.52 -15.80
C GLY A 32 6.02 19.20 -16.16
N VAL A 33 6.93 19.10 -15.20
CA VAL A 33 8.37 18.86 -15.45
C VAL A 33 8.98 17.77 -14.55
N ALA A 34 8.39 17.48 -13.38
CA ALA A 34 8.90 16.46 -12.46
C ALA A 34 7.95 15.27 -12.35
N THR A 35 8.45 14.06 -12.62
CA THR A 35 7.75 12.80 -12.36
C THR A 35 8.07 12.33 -10.95
N LEU A 36 7.05 12.15 -10.12
CA LEU A 36 7.18 11.80 -8.71
C LEU A 36 6.73 10.35 -8.50
N SER A 37 7.55 9.55 -7.82
CA SER A 37 7.14 8.22 -7.35
C SER A 37 6.43 8.33 -5.99
N TYR A 38 5.75 7.27 -5.54
CA TYR A 38 5.20 7.26 -4.18
C TYR A 38 6.31 7.23 -3.13
N ALA A 39 7.45 6.61 -3.45
CA ALA A 39 8.62 6.62 -2.58
C ALA A 39 9.16 8.04 -2.33
N ASP A 40 9.14 8.90 -3.35
CA ASP A 40 9.54 10.31 -3.20
C ASP A 40 8.50 11.13 -2.42
N ALA A 41 7.23 10.72 -2.44
CA ALA A 41 6.12 11.46 -1.83
C ALA A 41 5.91 11.12 -0.35
N ALA A 42 6.19 9.88 0.03
CA ALA A 42 5.71 9.27 1.28
C ALA A 42 6.83 8.51 1.97
N ASP A 43 7.99 9.16 2.18
CA ASP A 43 9.10 8.61 2.95
C ASP A 43 8.91 8.99 4.43
N PRO A 44 8.70 8.04 5.39
CA PRO A 44 9.00 6.60 5.35
C PRO A 44 7.82 5.64 5.14
N GLU A 45 6.59 6.12 4.91
CA GLU A 45 5.40 5.30 4.74
C GLU A 45 5.49 4.28 3.59
N VAL A 46 6.26 4.58 2.54
CA VAL A 46 6.47 3.66 1.41
C VAL A 46 7.15 2.37 1.85
N TYR A 47 8.09 2.43 2.79
CA TYR A 47 8.78 1.25 3.29
C TYR A 47 7.86 0.35 4.09
N LEU A 48 6.96 0.95 4.88
CA LEU A 48 5.92 0.20 5.59
C LEU A 48 4.94 -0.46 4.60
N LEU A 49 4.54 0.26 3.55
CA LEU A 49 3.66 -0.28 2.53
C LEU A 49 4.30 -1.46 1.79
N VAL A 50 5.56 -1.32 1.37
CA VAL A 50 6.33 -2.38 0.73
C VAL A 50 6.55 -3.55 1.70
N LEU A 51 6.79 -3.28 2.98
CA LEU A 51 6.93 -4.30 4.01
C LEU A 51 5.65 -5.13 4.15
N PHE A 52 4.47 -4.49 4.20
CA PHE A 52 3.20 -5.20 4.22
C PHE A 52 2.93 -5.95 2.92
N ALA A 53 3.24 -5.38 1.76
CA ALA A 53 3.06 -6.06 0.47
C ALA A 53 3.92 -7.33 0.38
N LEU A 54 5.21 -7.23 0.71
CA LEU A 54 6.12 -8.38 0.72
C LEU A 54 5.81 -9.34 1.87
N GLY A 55 5.36 -8.83 3.01
CA GLY A 55 4.84 -9.61 4.14
C GLY A 55 3.69 -10.52 3.72
N ALA A 56 2.72 -9.99 2.97
CA ALA A 56 1.61 -10.76 2.43
C ALA A 56 2.08 -11.95 1.57
N SER A 57 3.23 -11.82 0.90
CA SER A 57 3.84 -12.91 0.13
C SER A 57 4.60 -13.88 1.02
N ALA A 58 5.38 -13.36 1.97
CA ALA A 58 6.15 -14.16 2.92
C ALA A 58 5.25 -15.10 3.74
N MET A 59 4.09 -14.61 4.18
CA MET A 59 3.11 -15.39 4.94
C MET A 59 2.58 -16.61 4.17
N LEU A 60 2.62 -16.59 2.83
CA LEU A 60 2.13 -17.70 2.01
C LEU A 60 3.07 -18.90 2.00
N PHE A 61 4.36 -18.71 2.31
CA PHE A 61 5.35 -19.77 2.39
C PHE A 61 5.24 -20.61 3.67
N VAL A 62 4.42 -20.16 4.63
CA VAL A 62 4.16 -20.88 5.88
C VAL A 62 2.67 -21.22 5.92
N GLU A 63 2.33 -22.52 5.79
CA GLU A 63 0.93 -22.98 5.71
C GLU A 63 0.05 -22.46 6.84
N LYS A 64 0.57 -22.43 8.07
CA LYS A 64 -0.19 -21.92 9.24
C LYS A 64 -0.46 -20.41 9.20
N LEU A 65 0.34 -19.67 8.42
CA LEU A 65 0.30 -18.22 8.36
C LEU A 65 -0.40 -17.67 7.11
N ARG A 66 -0.77 -18.53 6.16
CA ARG A 66 -1.44 -18.14 4.90
C ARG A 66 -2.66 -17.25 5.10
N LYS A 67 -3.52 -17.54 6.09
CA LYS A 67 -4.65 -16.66 6.48
C LYS A 67 -4.25 -15.22 6.85
N PHE A 68 -3.02 -14.99 7.30
CA PHE A 68 -2.53 -13.65 7.65
C PHE A 68 -2.09 -12.84 6.43
N ALA A 69 -1.97 -13.45 5.24
CA ALA A 69 -1.73 -12.69 4.00
C ALA A 69 -2.82 -11.62 3.75
N LEU A 70 -4.06 -11.89 4.18
CA LEU A 70 -5.15 -10.91 4.12
C LEU A 70 -4.94 -9.76 5.11
N VAL A 71 -4.40 -10.05 6.31
CA VAL A 71 -4.10 -9.02 7.32
C VAL A 71 -3.02 -8.08 6.80
N ASP A 72 -1.99 -8.62 6.17
CA ASP A 72 -0.93 -7.81 5.54
C ASP A 72 -1.44 -6.99 4.36
N ALA A 73 -2.31 -7.56 3.52
CA ALA A 73 -2.96 -6.81 2.44
C ALA A 73 -3.82 -5.64 2.97
N ILE A 74 -4.57 -5.85 4.07
CA ILE A 74 -5.32 -4.79 4.75
C ILE A 74 -4.35 -3.75 5.33
N GLY A 75 -3.24 -4.18 5.94
CA GLY A 75 -2.19 -3.30 6.45
C GLY A 75 -1.64 -2.37 5.38
N ALA A 76 -1.36 -2.89 4.18
CA ALA A 76 -0.91 -2.08 3.04
C ALA A 76 -1.93 -1.00 2.65
N TRP A 77 -3.23 -1.32 2.64
CA TRP A 77 -4.29 -0.33 2.39
C TRP A 77 -4.38 0.73 3.48
N ILE A 78 -4.23 0.34 4.75
CA ILE A 78 -4.24 1.29 5.87
C ILE A 78 -3.08 2.28 5.74
N VAL A 79 -1.87 1.80 5.43
CA VAL A 79 -0.70 2.66 5.24
C VAL A 79 -0.90 3.61 4.05
N LEU A 80 -1.45 3.12 2.94
CA LEU A 80 -1.74 3.94 1.76
C LEU A 80 -2.75 5.07 2.06
N LEU A 81 -3.80 4.76 2.82
CA LEU A 81 -4.88 5.70 3.13
C LEU A 81 -4.58 6.59 4.34
N TRP A 82 -3.54 6.26 5.11
CA TRP A 82 -3.16 6.98 6.33
C TRP A 82 -3.01 8.50 6.13
N PRO A 83 -2.33 9.01 5.07
CA PRO A 83 -2.21 10.45 4.85
C PRO A 83 -3.56 11.14 4.68
N VAL A 84 -4.50 10.49 3.98
CA VAL A 84 -5.85 11.02 3.74
C VAL A 84 -6.66 11.03 5.04
N ILE A 85 -6.63 9.93 5.80
CA ILE A 85 -7.33 9.82 7.09
C ILE A 85 -6.83 10.87 8.08
N LYS A 86 -5.50 11.08 8.16
CA LYS A 86 -4.88 12.09 9.02
C LYS A 86 -5.33 13.50 8.65
N ASN A 87 -5.43 13.81 7.36
CA ASN A 87 -5.86 15.11 6.87
C ASN A 87 -7.37 15.36 7.06
N MET A 88 -8.20 14.31 7.05
CA MET A 88 -9.62 14.41 7.40
C MET A 88 -9.86 14.55 8.91
N GLY A 89 -9.00 13.96 9.74
CA GLY A 89 -9.07 14.02 11.21
C GLY A 89 -8.50 15.28 11.86
N GLY A 90 -8.05 16.26 11.07
CA GLY A 90 -7.49 17.54 11.55
C GLY A 90 -8.51 18.52 12.16
N GLY A 91 -9.79 18.13 12.23
CA GLY A 91 -10.82 18.87 12.95
C GLY A 91 -11.02 18.30 14.35
N SER A 92 -10.48 19.01 15.34
CA SER A 92 -10.88 18.91 16.76
C SER A 92 -10.39 17.68 17.50
N SER A 93 -9.26 17.80 18.20
CA SER A 93 -9.12 17.55 19.66
C SER A 93 -7.64 17.51 20.03
N ASP A 94 -7.28 18.39 20.96
CA ASP A 94 -6.07 18.28 21.76
C ASP A 94 -6.11 17.01 22.62
N ASP A 95 -4.99 16.29 22.65
CA ASP A 95 -4.29 15.83 23.87
C ASP A 95 -3.58 14.48 23.71
N GLY A 96 -2.26 14.50 23.96
CA GLY A 96 -1.62 13.47 24.78
C GLY A 96 -0.98 12.24 24.14
N GLY A 97 -1.07 12.01 22.83
CA GLY A 97 -0.36 10.89 22.17
C GLY A 97 0.96 11.31 21.52
N LEU A 98 1.84 10.35 21.21
CA LEU A 98 3.08 10.50 20.40
C LEU A 98 2.94 11.42 19.15
N MET A 99 1.70 11.60 18.66
CA MET A 99 1.23 12.55 17.65
C MET A 99 1.45 14.05 17.96
N GLY A 100 1.48 14.46 19.23
CA GLY A 100 1.68 15.86 19.63
C GLY A 100 3.11 16.38 19.37
N LYS A 101 4.10 15.48 19.34
CA LYS A 101 5.49 15.82 19.01
C LYS A 101 5.79 15.85 17.51
N LEU A 102 4.94 15.24 16.67
CA LEU A 102 5.01 15.34 15.21
C LEU A 102 4.16 16.49 14.63
N LYS A 103 3.29 17.11 15.43
CA LYS A 103 2.45 18.27 15.02
C LYS A 103 3.25 19.54 14.67
N GLY A 104 4.55 19.58 14.97
CA GLY A 104 5.43 20.68 14.58
C GLY A 104 5.89 20.65 13.12
N VAL A 105 5.58 19.59 12.37
CA VAL A 105 5.96 19.50 10.96
C VAL A 105 4.73 19.23 10.11
N THR A 106 4.11 20.32 9.65
CA THR A 106 3.23 20.29 8.48
C THR A 106 4.13 20.08 7.27
N ASP A 107 4.68 18.87 7.17
CA ASP A 107 5.72 18.55 6.21
C ASP A 107 5.16 18.65 4.79
N PRO A 108 5.82 19.37 3.86
CA PRO A 108 5.45 19.37 2.45
C PRO A 108 5.36 17.94 1.88
N ILE A 109 6.06 16.99 2.49
CA ILE A 109 6.02 15.55 2.24
C ILE A 109 4.63 14.97 2.53
N GLN A 110 4.01 15.24 3.68
CA GLN A 110 2.65 14.72 3.97
C GLN A 110 1.59 15.29 3.05
N LYS A 111 1.74 16.55 2.62
CA LYS A 111 0.87 17.17 1.63
C LYS A 111 1.05 16.53 0.25
N ALA A 112 2.29 16.26 -0.14
CA ALA A 112 2.61 15.54 -1.37
C ALA A 112 2.06 14.10 -1.35
N ALA A 113 2.28 13.34 -0.28
CA ALA A 113 1.70 12.00 -0.09
C ALA A 113 0.17 12.03 -0.21
N SER A 114 -0.50 12.96 0.47
CA SER A 114 -1.96 13.08 0.38
C SER A 114 -2.45 13.50 -1.00
N GLU A 115 -1.69 14.34 -1.71
CA GLU A 115 -2.02 14.75 -3.08
C GLU A 115 -1.81 13.59 -4.07
N VAL A 116 -0.74 12.81 -3.90
CA VAL A 116 -0.46 11.61 -4.67
C VAL A 116 -1.55 10.57 -4.43
N THR A 117 -1.84 10.23 -3.17
CA THR A 117 -2.92 9.30 -2.81
C THR A 117 -4.28 9.80 -3.33
N GLY A 118 -4.58 11.09 -3.18
CA GLY A 118 -5.83 11.68 -3.69
C GLY A 118 -5.94 11.63 -5.22
N LYS A 119 -4.85 11.89 -5.95
CA LYS A 119 -4.79 11.80 -7.41
C LYS A 119 -4.87 10.35 -7.91
N ILE A 120 -4.28 9.41 -7.19
CA ILE A 120 -4.39 7.98 -7.47
C ILE A 120 -5.86 7.54 -7.48
N PHE A 121 -6.69 8.02 -6.55
CA PHE A 121 -8.10 7.61 -6.49
C PHE A 121 -9.05 8.45 -7.36
N SER A 122 -8.70 9.69 -7.70
CA SER A 122 -9.56 10.58 -8.49
C SER A 122 -9.28 10.54 -10.00
N ASN A 123 -8.03 10.35 -10.41
CA ASN A 123 -7.58 10.44 -11.80
C ASN A 123 -6.67 9.26 -12.19
N VAL A 124 -7.16 8.02 -11.99
CA VAL A 124 -6.41 6.80 -12.34
C VAL A 124 -5.92 6.78 -13.81
N PHE A 125 -6.61 7.47 -14.72
CA PHE A 125 -6.28 7.47 -16.15
C PHE A 125 -5.19 8.46 -16.57
N ASP A 126 -4.83 9.43 -15.72
CA ASP A 126 -3.71 10.37 -15.96
C ASP A 126 -2.40 9.93 -15.28
N MET A 127 -2.40 8.72 -14.71
CA MET A 127 -1.23 8.16 -14.03
C MET A 127 -0.20 7.64 -15.02
N GLU A 128 1.07 7.77 -14.65
CA GLU A 128 2.13 7.05 -15.34
C GLU A 128 2.05 5.55 -15.08
N VAL A 129 2.82 4.80 -15.87
CA VAL A 129 2.86 3.33 -15.83
C VAL A 129 3.14 2.80 -14.41
N GLY A 130 3.93 3.49 -13.60
CA GLY A 130 4.18 3.13 -12.20
C GLY A 130 2.94 3.21 -11.32
N GLY A 131 2.13 4.26 -11.47
CA GLY A 131 0.89 4.43 -10.71
C GLY A 131 -0.15 3.38 -11.07
N MET A 132 -0.27 3.04 -12.36
CA MET A 132 -1.14 1.93 -12.80
C MET A 132 -0.68 0.57 -12.26
N MET A 133 0.62 0.27 -12.34
CA MET A 133 1.17 -0.96 -11.77
C MET A 133 0.95 -1.05 -10.27
N PHE A 134 1.12 0.06 -9.55
CA PHE A 134 0.90 0.13 -8.12
C PHE A 134 -0.56 -0.17 -7.73
N VAL A 135 -1.52 0.53 -8.34
CA VAL A 135 -2.96 0.34 -8.04
C VAL A 135 -3.44 -1.06 -8.45
N LEU A 136 -3.07 -1.51 -9.65
CA LEU A 136 -3.40 -2.86 -10.10
C LEU A 136 -2.76 -3.90 -9.18
N GLY A 137 -1.51 -3.69 -8.77
CA GLY A 137 -0.83 -4.53 -7.79
C GLY A 137 -1.60 -4.63 -6.48
N MET A 138 -2.05 -3.49 -5.93
CA MET A 138 -2.84 -3.44 -4.69
C MET A 138 -4.12 -4.26 -4.80
N ILE A 139 -4.84 -4.12 -5.93
CA ILE A 139 -6.08 -4.87 -6.19
C ILE A 139 -5.80 -6.36 -6.35
N VAL A 140 -4.83 -6.74 -7.20
CA VAL A 140 -4.47 -8.13 -7.47
C VAL A 140 -4.00 -8.83 -6.21
N MET A 141 -3.15 -8.17 -5.41
CA MET A 141 -2.69 -8.68 -4.11
C MET A 141 -3.87 -8.94 -3.17
N THR A 142 -4.79 -7.98 -3.07
CA THR A 142 -5.97 -8.08 -2.19
C THR A 142 -6.90 -9.21 -2.62
N VAL A 143 -7.20 -9.31 -3.92
CA VAL A 143 -8.04 -10.38 -4.48
C VAL A 143 -7.39 -11.74 -4.24
N GLY A 144 -6.08 -11.86 -4.49
CA GLY A 144 -5.30 -13.06 -4.18
C GLY A 144 -5.42 -13.46 -2.72
N ALA A 145 -5.17 -12.51 -1.80
CA ALA A 145 -5.20 -12.75 -0.36
C ALA A 145 -6.60 -13.15 0.14
N VAL A 146 -7.67 -12.53 -0.39
CA VAL A 146 -9.06 -12.90 -0.09
C VAL A 146 -9.37 -14.31 -0.58
N MET A 147 -8.94 -14.68 -1.80
CA MET A 147 -9.15 -16.02 -2.33
C MET A 147 -8.40 -17.08 -1.53
N THR A 148 -7.15 -16.81 -1.11
CA THR A 148 -6.40 -17.71 -0.23
C THR A 148 -7.10 -17.86 1.12
N PHE A 149 -7.53 -16.76 1.76
CA PHE A 149 -8.26 -16.80 3.02
C PHE A 149 -9.57 -17.60 2.94
N MET A 150 -10.35 -17.42 1.87
CA MET A 150 -11.59 -18.17 1.65
C MET A 150 -11.33 -19.66 1.39
N ALA A 151 -10.24 -20.00 0.72
CA ALA A 151 -9.86 -21.39 0.48
C ALA A 151 -9.49 -22.09 1.79
N GLU A 152 -8.74 -21.42 2.68
CA GLU A 152 -8.41 -21.98 4.00
C GLU A 152 -9.63 -22.16 4.91
N LYS A 153 -10.62 -21.26 4.83
CA LYS A 153 -11.86 -21.39 5.62
C LYS A 153 -12.71 -22.60 5.20
N LYS A 154 -12.54 -23.09 3.96
CA LYS A 154 -13.28 -24.24 3.41
C LYS A 154 -12.60 -25.58 3.66
N ALA A 155 -11.31 -25.58 4.00
CA ALA A 155 -10.51 -26.77 4.30
C ALA A 155 -10.66 -27.18 5.77
#